data_AF-A0A7S3Y269-F1
#
_entry.id   AF-A0A7S3Y269-F1
#
_cell.length_a   1.000
_cell.length_b   1.000
_cell.length_c   1.000
_cell.angle_alpha   90.00
_cell.angle_beta   90.00
_cell.angle_gamma   90.00
#
_symmetry.space_group_name_H-M   'P 1'
#
loop_
_entity.id
_entity.type
_entity.pdbx_description
1 polymer ?
#
loop_
_entity_poly.entity_id
_entity_poly.type
_entity_poly.pdbx_seq_one_letter_code
_entity_poly.pdbx_strand_id
1 'polypeptide(L)'
;QVVLADPELLSGLGAPQLTWMALAAVGGCADGLVHWALQGPTTGEENPYYKLSILGIELAAAGLRILSIEPDSLVARQKLMEASICAGQVSIGKAGATFKLFGMAWLPAFAPLQHSALSALILPRWLATLAAGLEEGPPGG
;
A
#
# COMPACT_ATOMS: atom_id res chain seq x y z
N GLN A 1 -14.64 -16.50 0.06
CA GLN A 1 -13.32 -17.15 -0.16
C GLN A 1 -12.55 -17.07 1.16
N VAL A 2 -11.97 -18.16 1.64
CA VAL A 2 -11.14 -18.16 2.86
C VAL A 2 -9.70 -17.85 2.44
N VAL A 3 -9.06 -16.87 3.09
CA VAL A 3 -7.63 -16.57 2.90
C VAL A 3 -6.89 -17.19 4.08
N LEU A 4 -6.05 -18.18 3.81
CA LEU A 4 -5.08 -18.69 4.79
C LEU A 4 -3.88 -17.76 4.80
N ALA A 5 -3.66 -17.10 5.94
CA ALA A 5 -2.56 -16.17 6.15
C ALA A 5 -1.62 -16.76 7.21
N ASP A 6 -0.46 -17.23 6.77
CA ASP A 6 0.57 -17.83 7.62
C ASP A 6 1.88 -17.05 7.49
N PRO A 7 2.35 -16.36 8.55
CA PRO A 7 3.55 -15.54 8.50
C PRO A 7 4.83 -16.39 8.37
N GLU A 8 4.80 -17.68 8.70
CA GLU A 8 5.95 -18.57 8.56
C GLU A 8 6.29 -18.81 7.08
N LEU A 9 5.30 -18.76 6.19
CA LEU A 9 5.51 -18.85 4.75
C LEU A 9 6.34 -17.68 4.21
N LEU A 10 6.43 -16.57 4.94
CA LEU A 10 7.27 -15.45 4.58
C LEU A 10 8.72 -15.65 5.00
N SER A 11 9.08 -16.66 5.81
CA SER A 11 10.42 -16.82 6.41
C SER A 11 11.56 -16.92 5.39
N GLY A 12 11.28 -17.39 4.18
CA GLY A 12 12.26 -17.44 3.08
C GLY A 12 12.55 -16.07 2.42
N LEU A 13 11.78 -15.03 2.76
CA LEU A 13 12.00 -13.67 2.26
C LEU A 13 13.01 -12.93 3.13
N GLY A 14 14.00 -12.33 2.47
CA GLY A 14 14.94 -11.41 3.10
C GLY A 14 14.34 -10.03 3.38
N ALA A 15 15.04 -9.24 4.19
CA ALA A 15 14.63 -7.89 4.56
C ALA A 15 14.30 -6.97 3.37
N PRO A 16 15.04 -6.98 2.23
CA PRO A 16 14.69 -6.17 1.07
C PRO A 16 13.32 -6.51 0.48
N GLN A 17 13.02 -7.81 0.32
CA GLN A 17 11.75 -8.28 -0.23
C GLN A 17 10.59 -7.95 0.69
N LEU A 18 10.77 -8.13 2.01
CA LEU A 18 9.78 -7.75 3.01
C LEU A 18 9.53 -6.23 3.00
N THR A 19 10.58 -5.44 2.81
CA THR A 19 10.49 -3.99 2.71
C THR A 19 9.70 -3.57 1.47
N TRP A 20 9.99 -4.15 0.30
CA TRP A 20 9.24 -3.88 -0.92
C TRP A 20 7.77 -4.29 -0.80
N MET A 21 7.50 -5.42 -0.16
CA MET A 21 6.13 -5.87 0.13
C MET A 21 5.38 -4.86 1.00
N ALA A 22 6.01 -4.39 2.09
CA ALA A 22 5.44 -3.39 2.97
C ALA A 22 5.14 -2.07 2.23
N LEU A 23 6.09 -1.58 1.43
CA LEU A 23 5.93 -0.33 0.67
C LEU A 23 4.87 -0.46 -0.43
N ALA A 24 4.76 -1.63 -1.08
CA ALA A 24 3.67 -1.90 -2.02
C ALA A 24 2.30 -1.87 -1.33
N ALA A 25 2.19 -2.43 -0.11
CA ALA A 25 0.98 -2.35 0.68
C ALA A 25 0.63 -0.90 1.05
N VAL A 26 1.62 -0.12 1.50
CA VAL A 26 1.44 1.33 1.78
C VAL A 26 0.93 2.07 0.54
N GLY A 27 1.50 1.82 -0.64
CA GLY A 27 1.04 2.44 -1.88
C GLY A 27 -0.40 2.11 -2.23
N GLY A 28 -0.80 0.84 -2.09
CA GLY A 28 -2.19 0.43 -2.29
C GLY A 28 -3.17 1.07 -1.33
N CYS A 29 -2.81 1.17 -0.04
CA CYS A 29 -3.62 1.85 0.97
C CYS A 29 -3.68 3.37 0.76
N ALA A 30 -2.56 4.02 0.42
CA ALA A 30 -2.52 5.45 0.16
C ALA A 30 -3.38 5.83 -1.06
N ASP A 31 -3.36 5.01 -2.11
CA ASP A 31 -4.27 5.17 -3.25
C ASP A 31 -5.74 5.06 -2.82
N GLY A 32 -6.04 4.10 -1.94
CA GLY A 32 -7.36 3.94 -1.32
C GLY A 32 -7.88 5.19 -0.62
N LEU A 33 -7.02 5.85 0.15
CA LEU A 33 -7.34 7.10 0.85
C LEU A 33 -7.65 8.23 -0.14
N VAL A 34 -6.87 8.33 -1.22
CA VAL A 34 -7.05 9.38 -2.24
C VAL A 34 -8.35 9.18 -3.01
N HIS A 35 -8.62 7.95 -3.44
CA HIS A 35 -9.87 7.63 -4.10
C HIS A 35 -11.08 8.00 -3.23
N TRP A 36 -11.00 7.74 -1.92
CA TRP A 36 -12.04 8.18 -0.99
C TRP A 36 -12.14 9.70 -0.88
N ALA A 37 -11.02 10.40 -0.74
CA ALA A 37 -11.00 11.87 -0.65
C ALA A 37 -11.61 12.54 -1.91
N LEU A 38 -11.38 11.97 -3.10
CA LEU A 38 -11.89 12.49 -4.37
C LEU A 38 -13.37 12.20 -4.62
N GLN A 39 -13.89 11.07 -4.13
CA GLN A 39 -15.30 10.69 -4.32
C GLN A 39 -16.20 11.17 -3.17
N GLY A 40 -15.60 11.55 -2.04
CA GLY A 40 -16.31 11.89 -0.81
C GLY A 40 -17.08 10.69 -0.22
N PRO A 41 -17.68 10.84 0.97
CA PRO A 41 -18.66 9.87 1.46
C PRO A 41 -19.91 9.96 0.58
N THR A 42 -20.05 9.07 -0.39
CA THR A 42 -21.15 9.09 -1.37
C THR A 42 -22.54 8.88 -0.75
N THR A 43 -22.64 8.46 0.52
CA THR A 43 -23.93 8.08 1.15
C THR A 43 -24.02 8.30 2.67
N GLY A 44 -23.09 9.01 3.31
CA GLY A 44 -23.11 9.18 4.78
C GLY A 44 -22.80 7.91 5.59
N GLU A 45 -22.50 6.79 4.94
CA GLU A 45 -21.96 5.60 5.58
C GLU A 45 -20.42 5.68 5.67
N GLU A 46 -19.86 5.24 6.80
CA GLU A 46 -18.41 5.08 6.95
C GLU A 46 -17.90 4.11 5.88
N ASN A 47 -16.98 4.58 5.02
CA ASN A 47 -16.38 3.71 4.03
C ASN A 47 -15.41 2.73 4.72
N PRO A 48 -15.65 1.41 4.69
CA PRO A 48 -14.79 0.44 5.35
C PRO A 48 -13.36 0.43 4.77
N TYR A 49 -13.17 0.86 3.52
CA TYR A 49 -11.86 0.94 2.88
C TYR A 49 -11.00 2.09 3.41
N TYR A 50 -11.60 3.16 3.95
CA TYR A 50 -10.84 4.24 4.59
C TYR A 50 -10.13 3.72 5.85
N LYS A 51 -10.90 3.08 6.75
CA LYS A 51 -10.35 2.48 7.98
C LYS A 51 -9.34 1.37 7.67
N LEU A 52 -9.63 0.51 6.70
CA LEU A 52 -8.70 -0.53 6.25
C LEU A 52 -7.41 0.05 5.65
N SER A 53 -7.49 1.19 4.95
CA SER A 53 -6.30 1.84 4.39
C SER A 53 -5.38 2.39 5.49
N ILE A 54 -5.94 3.05 6.50
CA ILE A 54 -5.17 3.52 7.67
C ILE A 54 -4.53 2.33 8.39
N LEU A 55 -5.33 1.31 8.72
CA LEU A 55 -4.85 0.12 9.40
C LEU A 55 -3.71 -0.57 8.63
N GLY A 56 -3.85 -0.70 7.31
CA GLY A 56 -2.81 -1.28 6.46
C GLY A 56 -1.49 -0.51 6.50
N ILE A 57 -1.54 0.82 6.50
CA ILE A 57 -0.35 1.68 6.62
C ILE A 57 0.29 1.53 8.01
N GLU A 58 -0.51 1.53 9.07
CA GLU A 58 -0.02 1.37 10.46
C GLU A 58 0.65 0.02 10.67
N LEU A 59 0.04 -1.06 10.17
CA LEU A 59 0.60 -2.41 10.22
C LEU A 59 1.91 -2.53 9.44
N ALA A 60 1.98 -1.94 8.24
CA ALA A 60 3.20 -1.91 7.44
C ALA A 60 4.32 -1.16 8.19
N ALA A 61 4.03 0.02 8.74
CA ALA A 61 4.99 0.81 9.50
C ALA A 61 5.47 0.07 10.76
N ALA A 62 4.56 -0.56 11.50
CA ALA A 62 4.90 -1.34 12.68
C ALA A 62 5.75 -2.57 12.34
N GLY A 63 5.40 -3.32 11.30
CA GLY A 63 6.18 -4.47 10.83
C GLY A 63 7.59 -4.07 10.38
N LEU A 64 7.73 -2.99 9.60
CA LEU A 64 9.03 -2.46 9.19
C LEU A 64 9.90 -2.03 10.38
N ARG A 65 9.30 -1.37 11.37
CA ARG A 65 10.02 -0.97 12.59
C ARG A 65 10.56 -2.19 13.35
N ILE A 66 9.75 -3.24 13.49
CA ILE A 66 10.20 -4.47 14.16
C ILE A 66 11.31 -5.15 13.33
N LEU A 67 11.14 -5.30 12.01
CA LEU A 67 12.18 -5.89 11.14
C LEU A 67 13.53 -5.16 11.21
N SER A 68 13.51 -3.83 11.42
CA SER A 68 14.74 -3.05 11.55
C SER A 68 15.56 -3.38 12.80
N ILE A 69 14.94 -4.01 13.79
CA ILE A 69 15.55 -4.42 15.07
C ILE A 69 15.75 -5.94 15.08
N GLU A 70 14.75 -6.69 14.61
CA GLU A 70 14.71 -8.15 14.60
C GLU A 70 14.29 -8.65 13.21
N PRO A 71 15.26 -8.87 12.29
CA PRO A 71 14.98 -9.23 10.89
C PRO A 71 14.21 -10.54 10.69
N ASP A 72 14.27 -11.45 11.67
CA ASP A 72 13.62 -12.76 11.63
C ASP A 72 12.31 -12.81 12.42
N SER A 73 11.82 -11.67 12.91
CA SER A 73 10.63 -11.59 13.74
C SER A 73 9.37 -12.08 13.02
N LEU A 74 8.79 -13.19 13.49
CA LEU A 74 7.49 -13.67 13.01
C LEU A 74 6.37 -12.64 13.24
N VAL A 75 6.45 -11.88 14.33
CA VAL A 75 5.50 -10.79 14.63
C VAL A 75 5.56 -9.71 13.56
N ALA A 76 6.76 -9.37 13.09
CA ALA A 76 6.91 -8.40 12.01
C ALA A 76 6.34 -8.93 10.69
N ARG A 77 6.65 -10.18 10.34
CA ARG A 77 6.14 -10.85 9.13
C ARG A 77 4.60 -10.91 9.15
N GLN A 78 3.99 -11.24 10.29
CA GLN A 78 2.54 -11.20 10.48
C GLN A 78 1.95 -9.82 10.18
N LYS A 79 2.53 -8.76 10.74
CA LYS A 79 2.04 -7.39 10.51
C LYS A 79 2.14 -6.98 9.05
N LEU A 80 3.23 -7.32 8.37
CA LEU A 80 3.38 -7.03 6.94
C LEU A 80 2.41 -7.83 6.06
N MET A 81 2.09 -9.06 6.47
CA MET A 81 1.07 -9.87 5.81
C MET A 81 -0.33 -9.27 5.99
N GLU A 82 -0.70 -8.89 7.21
CA GLU A 82 -1.97 -8.22 7.50
C GLU A 82 -2.09 -6.89 6.75
N ALA A 83 -1.01 -6.11 6.66
CA ALA A 83 -0.96 -4.90 5.84
C ALA A 83 -1.24 -5.21 4.35
N SER A 84 -0.65 -6.27 3.83
CA SER A 84 -0.85 -6.72 2.43
C SER A 84 -2.30 -7.16 2.19
N ILE A 85 -2.93 -7.81 3.16
CA ILE A 85 -4.35 -8.19 3.11
C ILE A 85 -5.24 -6.93 3.07
N CYS A 86 -4.96 -5.94 3.93
CA CYS A 86 -5.68 -4.67 3.93
C CYS A 86 -5.56 -3.98 2.57
N ALA A 87 -4.35 -3.84 2.03
CA ALA A 87 -4.11 -3.25 0.73
C ALA A 87 -4.82 -4.00 -0.41
N GLY A 88 -4.83 -5.33 -0.35
CA GLY A 88 -5.57 -6.17 -1.31
C GLY A 88 -7.08 -5.89 -1.29
N GLN A 89 -7.68 -5.81 -0.11
CA GLN A 89 -9.10 -5.50 0.05
C GLN A 89 -9.45 -4.10 -0.46
N VAL A 90 -8.63 -3.11 -0.15
CA VAL A 90 -8.77 -1.72 -0.64
C VAL A 90 -8.70 -1.67 -2.17
N SER A 91 -7.76 -2.42 -2.78
CA SER A 91 -7.59 -2.41 -4.23
C SER A 91 -8.74 -3.10 -4.99
N ILE A 92 -9.28 -4.20 -4.46
CA ILE A 92 -10.43 -4.92 -5.05
C ILE A 92 -11.71 -4.06 -4.97
N GLY A 93 -11.83 -3.23 -3.93
CA GLY A 93 -12.95 -2.28 -3.76
C GLY A 93 -13.00 -1.12 -4.76
N LYS A 94 -12.22 -1.14 -5.84
CA LYS A 94 -12.07 -0.08 -6.87
C LYS A 94 -11.43 1.23 -6.40
N ALA A 95 -10.83 1.26 -5.21
CA ALA A 95 -10.13 2.43 -4.67
C ALA A 95 -8.61 2.41 -4.92
N GLY A 96 -8.07 1.45 -5.69
CA GLY A 96 -6.62 1.24 -5.80
C GLY A 96 -6.08 1.07 -7.23
N ALA A 97 -6.70 1.73 -8.22
CA ALA A 97 -6.30 1.59 -9.63
C ALA A 97 -5.26 2.63 -10.06
N THR A 98 -5.21 3.80 -9.42
CA THR A 98 -4.45 4.95 -9.93
C THR A 98 -2.96 4.79 -9.63
N PHE A 99 -2.61 4.28 -8.46
CA PHE A 99 -1.23 3.92 -8.11
C PHE A 99 -0.69 2.77 -8.98
N LYS A 100 -1.54 1.77 -9.28
CA LYS A 100 -1.18 0.66 -10.18
C LYS A 100 -0.93 1.15 -11.61
N LEU A 101 -1.81 2.02 -12.12
CA LEU A 101 -1.65 2.64 -13.44
C LEU A 101 -0.40 3.52 -13.51
N PHE A 102 -0.15 4.31 -12.45
CA PHE A 102 1.07 5.10 -12.33
C PHE A 102 2.29 4.18 -12.45
N GLY A 103 2.37 3.10 -11.68
CA GLY A 103 3.46 2.14 -11.78
C GLY A 103 3.62 1.45 -13.14
N MET A 104 2.51 1.09 -13.79
CA MET A 104 2.56 0.47 -15.11
C MET A 104 3.18 1.38 -16.19
N ALA A 105 3.03 2.70 -16.07
CA ALA A 105 3.68 3.65 -16.97
C ALA A 105 5.23 3.60 -16.88
N TRP A 106 5.77 3.14 -15.75
CA TRP A 106 7.21 3.03 -15.51
C TRP A 106 7.78 1.63 -15.78
N LEU A 107 6.93 0.61 -15.98
CA LEU A 107 7.36 -0.77 -16.25
C LEU A 107 8.41 -0.87 -17.38
N PRO A 108 8.28 -0.16 -18.53
CA PRO A 108 9.30 -0.24 -19.59
C PRO A 108 10.68 0.26 -19.16
N ALA A 109 10.74 1.26 -18.26
CA ALA A 109 11.99 1.83 -17.77
C ALA A 109 12.66 0.97 -16.68
N PHE A 110 11.91 0.03 -16.09
CA PHE A 110 12.34 -0.80 -14.96
C PHE A 110 12.05 -2.28 -15.20
N ALA A 111 12.06 -2.73 -16.45
CA ALA A 111 11.71 -4.09 -16.86
C ALA A 111 12.36 -5.25 -16.06
N PRO A 112 13.60 -5.15 -15.51
CA PRO A 112 14.13 -6.22 -14.68
C PRO A 112 13.64 -6.22 -13.21
N LEU A 113 12.91 -5.19 -12.76
CA LEU A 113 12.47 -5.09 -11.37
C LEU A 113 11.20 -5.90 -11.09
N GLN A 114 11.15 -6.52 -9.91
CA GLN A 114 9.92 -7.09 -9.38
C GLN A 114 8.86 -6.00 -9.19
N HIS A 115 7.58 -6.33 -9.41
CA HIS A 115 6.47 -5.39 -9.29
C HIS A 115 6.39 -4.69 -7.92
N SER A 116 6.71 -5.40 -6.83
CA SER A 116 6.79 -4.83 -5.48
C SER A 116 7.94 -3.83 -5.32
N ALA A 117 9.10 -4.11 -5.93
CA ALA A 117 10.24 -3.21 -5.94
C ALA A 117 9.93 -1.94 -6.77
N LEU A 118 9.26 -2.09 -7.91
CA LEU A 118 8.78 -0.95 -8.69
C LEU A 118 7.79 -0.09 -7.90
N SER A 119 6.81 -0.73 -7.26
CA SER A 119 5.83 -0.05 -6.39
C SER A 119 6.52 0.74 -5.27
N ALA A 120 7.54 0.14 -4.64
CA ALA A 120 8.33 0.81 -3.61
C ALA A 120 9.08 2.04 -4.15
N LEU A 121 9.66 1.96 -5.35
CA LEU A 121 10.42 3.05 -5.96
C LEU A 121 9.55 4.24 -6.38
N ILE A 122 8.36 3.97 -6.91
CA ILE A 122 7.47 5.03 -7.39
C ILE A 122 6.67 5.68 -6.26
N LEU A 123 6.54 5.02 -5.10
CA LEU A 123 5.70 5.46 -3.99
C LEU A 123 6.01 6.90 -3.53
N PRO A 124 7.28 7.31 -3.29
CA PRO A 124 7.55 8.68 -2.86
C PRO A 124 7.09 9.72 -3.88
N ARG A 125 7.28 9.43 -5.17
CA ARG A 125 6.88 10.35 -6.25
C ARG A 125 5.37 10.40 -6.41
N TRP A 126 4.70 9.27 -6.26
CA TRP A 126 3.24 9.20 -6.22
C TRP A 126 2.68 10.05 -5.08
N LEU A 127 3.16 9.85 -3.85
CA LEU A 127 2.75 10.63 -2.68
C LEU A 127 3.00 12.12 -2.86
N ALA A 128 4.15 12.51 -3.42
CA ALA A 128 4.43 13.91 -3.73
C ALA A 128 3.47 14.51 -4.76
N THR A 129 3.08 13.72 -5.78
CA THR A 129 2.11 14.15 -6.80
C THR A 129 0.73 14.36 -6.17
N LEU A 130 0.33 13.45 -5.28
CA LEU A 130 -0.92 13.58 -4.53
C LEU A 130 -0.93 14.80 -3.61
N ALA A 131 0.16 15.03 -2.88
CA ALA A 131 0.29 16.19 -2.00
C ALA A 131 0.21 17.50 -2.79
N ALA A 132 0.91 17.61 -3.93
CA ALA A 132 0.85 18.78 -4.80
C ALA A 132 -0.56 19.02 -5.34
N GLY A 133 -1.27 17.98 -5.76
CA GLY A 133 -2.66 18.10 -6.23
C GLY A 133 -3.66 18.54 -5.15
N LEU A 134 -3.35 18.31 -3.86
CA LEU A 134 -4.17 18.82 -2.75
C LEU A 134 -3.91 20.31 -2.47
N GLU A 135 -2.69 20.80 -2.73
CA GLU A 135 -2.34 22.22 -2.54
C GLU A 135 -2.92 23.12 -3.63
N GLU A 136 -3.06 22.62 -4.86
CA GLU A 136 -3.62 23.39 -5.98
C GLU A 136 -5.15 23.58 -5.89
N GLY A 137 -5.83 22.82 -5.02
CA GLY A 137 -7.30 22.84 -4.92
C GLY A 137 -7.99 22.30 -6.19
N PRO A 138 -9.30 22.05 -6.17
CA PRO A 138 -10.01 21.67 -7.39
C PRO A 138 -9.88 22.79 -8.43
N PRO A 139 -9.71 22.45 -9.73
CA PRO A 139 -9.68 23.46 -10.78
C PRO A 139 -11.08 24.10 -10.88
N GLY A 140 -11.25 25.27 -10.25
CA GLY A 140 -12.43 26.13 -10.36
C GLY A 140 -13.22 26.29 -9.06
N GLY A 141 -13.22 27.51 -8.53
CA GLY A 141 -14.35 28.06 -7.78
C GLY A 141 -15.46 28.56 -8.70
#